data_AF-A0A927PJG2-F1
#
_entry.id   AF-A0A927PJG2-F1
#
_cell.length_a   1.000
_cell.length_b   1.000
_cell.length_c   1.000
_cell.angle_alpha   90.00
_cell.angle_beta   90.00
_cell.angle_gamma   90.00
#
_symmetry.space_group_name_H-M   'P 1'
#
loop_
_entity.id
_entity.type
_entity.pdbx_description
1 polymer ?
#
loop_
_entity_poly.entity_id
_entity_poly.type
_entity_poly.pdbx_seq_one_letter_code
_entity_poly.pdbx_strand_id
1 'polypeptide(L)'
;MEVSNLFYGILAALGYVLLQSLFIVGVRIAGDDSTEILPNGKQRDRMGMILYPVLKYLSRTKQEKVYYDGSQFTSLIDQIRMALPDLDMIEGGGRLKIIKRGQSLGIYVNKIEDALYHIDNRVKMEIEEGLLRFYRMDEQYRLNKYLRKPILQCPICMASVWSIPSYWIPIIYKSGFNMEILYLGAINICVVACVNALIWMKFKSMQKSLL
;
A
#
# COMPACT_ATOMS: atom_id res chain seq x y z
N MET A 1 19.73 44.50 16.20
CA MET A 1 18.32 44.39 15.78
C MET A 1 18.12 43.27 14.75
N GLU A 2 19.03 43.09 13.79
CA GLU A 2 18.95 41.99 12.80
C GLU A 2 19.05 40.58 13.41
N VAL A 3 19.92 40.38 14.42
CA VAL A 3 20.10 39.07 15.07
C VAL A 3 18.82 38.61 15.79
N SER A 4 18.06 39.52 16.41
CA SER A 4 16.78 39.15 17.05
C SER A 4 15.72 38.81 16.01
N ASN A 5 15.65 39.56 14.90
CA ASN A 5 14.67 39.30 13.84
C ASN A 5 14.93 37.96 13.13
N LEU A 6 16.19 37.62 12.86
CA LEU A 6 16.57 36.33 12.32
C LEU A 6 16.20 35.19 13.28
N PHE A 7 16.52 35.35 14.58
CA PHE A 7 16.18 34.37 15.60
C PHE A 7 14.66 34.13 15.72
N TYR A 8 13.86 35.18 15.79
CA TYR A 8 12.40 35.07 15.83
C TYR A 8 11.83 34.50 14.53
N GLY A 9 12.43 34.82 13.38
CA GLY A 9 12.06 34.24 12.09
C GLY A 9 12.28 32.73 12.02
N ILE A 10 13.43 32.25 12.50
CA ILE A 10 13.74 30.81 12.59
C ILE A 10 12.76 30.11 13.53
N LEU A 11 12.49 30.70 14.70
CA LEU A 11 11.58 30.13 15.69
C LEU A 11 10.14 30.05 15.17
N ALA A 12 9.69 31.07 14.44
CA ALA A 12 8.39 31.06 13.76
C ALA A 12 8.33 29.98 12.68
N ALA A 13 9.38 29.83 11.86
CA ALA A 13 9.44 28.80 10.82
C ALA A 13 9.38 27.37 11.42
N LEU A 14 10.12 27.12 12.51
CA LEU A 14 10.09 25.84 13.22
C LEU A 14 8.71 25.55 13.84
N GLY A 15 8.12 26.53 14.52
CA GLY A 15 6.78 26.39 15.09
C GLY A 15 5.73 26.09 14.02
N TYR A 16 5.89 26.71 12.86
CA TYR A 16 5.00 26.52 11.74
C TYR A 16 5.12 25.14 11.08
N VAL A 17 6.34 24.61 10.87
CA VAL A 17 6.57 23.22 10.45
C VAL A 17 5.90 22.23 11.42
N LEU A 18 6.00 22.51 12.72
CA LEU A 18 5.40 21.67 13.76
C LEU A 18 3.87 21.69 13.70
N LEU A 19 3.26 22.86 13.51
CA LEU A 19 1.81 23.00 13.30
C LEU A 19 1.33 22.24 12.06
N GLN A 20 2.06 22.32 10.94
CA GLN A 20 1.72 21.55 9.74
C GLN A 20 1.79 20.04 9.98
N SER A 21 2.82 19.60 10.69
CA SER A 21 3.01 18.19 11.01
C SER A 21 1.89 17.67 11.92
N LEU A 22 1.53 18.44 12.95
CA LEU A 22 0.38 18.12 13.83
C LEU A 22 -0.94 18.10 13.06
N PHE A 23 -1.15 19.03 12.14
CA PHE A 23 -2.33 19.04 11.28
C PHE A 23 -2.40 17.77 10.41
N ILE A 24 -1.31 17.40 9.74
CA ILE A 24 -1.25 16.20 8.89
C ILE A 24 -1.50 14.92 9.72
N VAL A 25 -0.90 14.84 10.90
CA VAL A 25 -1.11 13.72 11.82
C VAL A 25 -2.57 13.71 12.31
N GLY A 26 -3.16 14.86 12.63
CA GLY A 26 -4.56 14.99 13.00
C GLY A 26 -5.51 14.54 11.89
N VAL A 27 -5.23 14.94 10.65
CA VAL A 27 -5.94 14.49 9.43
C VAL A 27 -5.84 12.97 9.27
N ARG A 28 -4.66 12.39 9.52
CA ARG A 28 -4.46 10.95 9.47
C ARG A 28 -5.27 10.23 10.55
N ILE A 29 -5.20 10.70 11.79
CA ILE A 29 -5.96 10.14 12.90
C ILE A 29 -7.45 10.20 12.57
N ALA A 30 -7.95 11.35 12.09
CA ALA A 30 -9.33 11.54 11.61
C ALA A 30 -9.72 10.67 10.39
N GLY A 31 -8.80 9.91 9.82
CA GLY A 31 -9.08 8.92 8.79
C GLY A 31 -9.06 7.48 9.30
N ASP A 32 -8.40 7.18 10.42
CA ASP A 32 -8.20 5.81 10.92
C ASP A 32 -9.39 5.37 11.80
N ASP A 33 -10.37 4.73 11.18
CA ASP A 33 -11.50 4.05 11.87
C ASP A 33 -11.81 2.68 11.23
N SER A 34 -12.84 2.00 11.74
CA SER A 34 -13.24 0.64 11.40
C SER A 34 -14.71 0.56 10.99
N THR A 35 -15.03 -0.39 10.11
CA THR A 35 -16.42 -0.74 9.79
C THR A 35 -16.95 -1.74 10.81
N GLU A 36 -18.13 -1.47 11.37
CA GLU A 36 -18.89 -2.44 12.14
C GLU A 36 -19.86 -3.19 11.22
N ILE A 37 -19.93 -4.52 11.36
CA ILE A 37 -20.93 -5.33 10.67
C ILE A 37 -22.14 -5.43 11.59
N LEU A 38 -23.27 -4.85 11.18
CA LEU A 38 -24.51 -4.94 11.93
C LEU A 38 -25.10 -6.36 11.85
N PRO A 39 -25.96 -6.76 12.80
CA PRO A 39 -26.61 -8.08 12.81
C PRO A 39 -27.43 -8.40 11.55
N ASN A 40 -27.81 -7.38 10.78
CA ASN A 40 -28.55 -7.52 9.51
C ASN A 40 -27.62 -7.66 8.28
N GLY A 41 -26.31 -7.85 8.49
CA GLY A 41 -25.31 -7.97 7.42
C GLY A 41 -24.92 -6.64 6.75
N LYS A 42 -25.54 -5.52 7.12
CA LYS A 42 -25.16 -4.20 6.60
C LYS A 42 -23.92 -3.68 7.32
N GLN A 43 -23.00 -3.09 6.57
CA GLN A 43 -21.87 -2.38 7.15
C GLN A 43 -22.30 -1.01 7.65
N ARG A 44 -22.01 -0.70 8.91
CA ARG A 44 -22.12 0.63 9.48
C ARG A 44 -20.70 1.13 9.74
N ASP A 45 -20.36 2.26 9.16
CA ASP A 45 -19.12 2.96 9.52
C ASP A 45 -19.29 3.42 10.97
N ARG A 46 -18.36 3.03 11.87
CA ARG A 46 -18.41 3.51 13.26
C ARG A 46 -18.32 5.04 13.23
N MET A 47 -19.15 5.70 14.03
CA MET A 47 -19.16 7.17 14.08
C MET A 47 -17.87 7.64 14.73
N GLY A 48 -17.22 8.64 14.13
CA GLY A 48 -16.19 9.39 14.82
C GLY A 48 -15.42 10.39 13.96
N MET A 49 -15.24 10.12 12.67
CA MET A 49 -14.24 10.90 11.93
C MET A 49 -14.63 11.25 10.49
N ILE A 50 -14.58 12.55 10.19
CA ILE A 50 -15.08 13.20 8.97
C ILE A 50 -14.44 12.64 7.69
N LEU A 51 -13.19 12.17 7.77
CA LEU A 51 -12.40 11.74 6.60
C LEU A 51 -12.40 10.22 6.38
N TYR A 52 -13.05 9.45 7.26
CA TYR A 52 -13.12 7.99 7.13
C TYR A 52 -13.75 7.51 5.81
N PRO A 53 -14.88 8.07 5.31
CA PRO A 53 -15.44 7.66 4.02
C PRO A 53 -14.48 7.89 2.85
N VAL A 54 -13.69 8.96 2.91
CA VAL A 54 -12.65 9.27 1.91
C VAL A 54 -11.54 8.24 1.99
N LEU A 55 -11.05 7.92 3.19
CA LEU A 55 -10.04 6.87 3.35
C LEU A 55 -10.55 5.52 2.83
N LYS A 56 -11.78 5.13 3.19
CA LYS A 56 -12.44 3.91 2.73
C LYS A 56 -12.57 3.85 1.21
N TYR A 57 -12.86 4.98 0.57
CA TYR A 57 -12.88 5.08 -0.89
C TYR A 57 -11.47 4.90 -1.48
N LEU A 58 -10.47 5.58 -0.90
CA LEU A 58 -9.08 5.52 -1.36
C LEU A 58 -8.41 4.15 -1.15
N SER A 59 -8.92 3.37 -0.18
CA SER A 59 -8.43 2.04 0.15
C SER A 59 -9.17 0.91 -0.55
N ARG A 60 -10.15 1.20 -1.41
CA ARG A 60 -10.89 0.16 -2.15
C ARG A 60 -9.93 -0.73 -2.94
N THR A 61 -10.00 -2.02 -2.69
CA THR A 61 -9.27 -3.04 -3.44
C THR A 61 -10.16 -3.73 -4.47
N LYS A 62 -9.53 -4.35 -5.45
CA LYS A 62 -10.11 -5.29 -6.41
C LYS A 62 -9.25 -6.54 -6.34
N GLN A 63 -9.88 -7.69 -6.35
CA GLN A 63 -9.16 -8.94 -6.50
C GLN A 63 -8.82 -9.16 -7.98
N GLU A 64 -7.55 -9.45 -8.26
CA GLU A 64 -7.07 -9.72 -9.60
C GLU A 64 -6.24 -11.01 -9.61
N LYS A 65 -6.40 -11.79 -10.68
CA LYS A 65 -5.57 -12.99 -10.90
C LYS A 65 -4.19 -12.53 -11.36
N VAL A 66 -3.19 -12.79 -10.54
CA VAL A 66 -1.79 -12.58 -10.90
C VAL A 66 -1.19 -13.94 -11.23
N TYR A 67 -0.78 -14.11 -12.48
CA TYR A 67 -0.19 -15.35 -12.97
C TYR A 67 1.28 -15.45 -12.60
N TYR A 68 1.70 -16.65 -12.25
CA TYR A 68 3.12 -16.95 -12.05
C TYR A 68 3.83 -16.95 -13.39
N ASP A 69 4.93 -16.22 -13.48
CA ASP A 69 5.79 -16.16 -14.66
C ASP A 69 7.28 -16.04 -14.26
N GLY A 70 8.17 -16.33 -15.21
CA GLY A 70 9.61 -16.24 -15.04
C GLY A 70 10.14 -17.04 -13.85
N SER A 71 10.99 -16.42 -13.03
CA SER A 71 11.65 -17.07 -11.90
C SER A 71 10.70 -17.55 -10.80
N GLN A 72 9.59 -16.85 -10.57
CA GLN A 72 8.59 -17.27 -9.59
C GLN A 72 7.85 -18.53 -10.04
N PHE A 73 7.58 -18.62 -11.35
CA PHE A 73 7.01 -19.83 -11.92
C PHE A 73 7.99 -21.01 -11.82
N THR A 74 9.25 -20.84 -12.22
CA THR A 74 10.26 -21.91 -12.11
C THR A 74 10.43 -22.40 -10.67
N SER A 75 10.50 -21.47 -9.70
CA SER A 75 10.58 -21.84 -8.28
C SER A 75 9.36 -22.62 -7.79
N LEU A 76 8.16 -22.30 -8.28
CA LEU A 76 6.94 -23.03 -7.94
C LEU A 76 6.97 -24.44 -8.55
N ILE A 77 7.37 -24.56 -9.82
CA ILE A 77 7.48 -25.86 -10.50
C ILE A 77 8.51 -26.76 -9.81
N ASP A 78 9.65 -26.22 -9.37
CA ASP A 78 10.66 -27.01 -8.66
C ASP A 78 10.13 -27.53 -7.31
N GLN A 79 9.33 -26.74 -6.60
CA GLN A 79 8.66 -27.20 -5.38
C GLN A 79 7.63 -28.30 -5.68
N ILE A 80 6.87 -28.16 -6.77
CA ILE A 80 5.93 -29.21 -7.22
C ILE A 80 6.69 -30.49 -7.62
N ARG A 81 7.84 -30.39 -8.31
CA ARG A 81 8.69 -31.54 -8.65
C ARG A 81 9.21 -32.26 -7.41
N MET A 82 9.60 -31.52 -6.38
CA MET A 82 10.03 -32.12 -5.11
C MET A 82 8.88 -32.84 -4.39
N ALA A 83 7.67 -32.28 -4.44
CA ALA A 83 6.48 -32.90 -3.84
C ALA A 83 5.96 -34.10 -4.64
N LEU A 84 6.11 -34.08 -5.97
CA LEU A 84 5.58 -35.08 -6.91
C LEU A 84 6.70 -35.55 -7.88
N PRO A 85 7.70 -36.30 -7.39
CA PRO A 85 8.86 -36.70 -8.20
C PRO A 85 8.50 -37.64 -9.36
N ASP A 86 7.40 -38.39 -9.24
CA ASP A 86 6.94 -39.34 -10.26
C ASP A 86 6.19 -38.69 -11.42
N LEU A 87 6.01 -37.37 -11.38
CA LEU A 87 5.24 -36.63 -12.38
C LEU A 87 6.14 -36.07 -13.48
N ASP A 88 6.05 -36.64 -14.69
CA ASP A 88 6.71 -36.10 -15.87
C ASP A 88 6.05 -34.78 -16.32
N MET A 89 6.82 -33.69 -16.24
CA MET A 89 6.35 -32.33 -16.52
C MET A 89 7.26 -31.61 -17.51
N ILE A 90 6.66 -30.95 -18.49
CA ILE A 90 7.33 -29.99 -19.39
C ILE A 90 6.81 -28.60 -19.06
N GLU A 91 7.71 -27.66 -18.85
CA GLU A 91 7.38 -26.27 -18.57
C GLU A 91 7.74 -25.35 -19.74
N GLY A 92 6.97 -24.29 -19.97
CA GLY A 92 7.25 -23.30 -21.00
C GLY A 92 6.29 -22.12 -20.98
N GLY A 93 6.80 -20.89 -21.02
CA GLY A 93 6.00 -19.67 -21.12
C GLY A 93 4.98 -19.47 -19.99
N GLY A 94 5.36 -19.77 -18.74
CA GLY A 94 4.47 -19.69 -17.57
C GLY A 94 3.34 -20.73 -17.58
N ARG A 95 3.49 -21.80 -18.38
CA ARG A 95 2.53 -22.89 -18.52
C ARG A 95 3.22 -24.23 -18.25
N LEU A 96 2.49 -25.15 -17.65
CA LEU A 96 2.95 -26.49 -17.33
C LEU A 96 2.15 -27.53 -18.11
N LYS A 97 2.85 -28.44 -18.80
CA LYS A 97 2.28 -29.57 -19.53
C LYS A 97 2.64 -30.87 -18.81
N ILE A 98 1.64 -31.66 -18.46
CA ILE A 98 1.84 -33.00 -17.91
C ILE A 98 1.95 -34.01 -19.05
N ILE A 99 3.01 -34.83 -19.05
CA ILE A 99 3.15 -35.93 -20.00
C ILE A 99 2.29 -37.11 -19.51
N LYS A 100 1.23 -37.43 -20.25
CA LYS A 100 0.26 -38.45 -19.85
C LYS A 100 0.80 -39.86 -20.12
N ARG A 101 1.13 -40.62 -19.05
CA ARG A 101 1.37 -42.08 -19.12
C ARG A 101 0.07 -42.88 -18.88
N GLY A 102 -0.94 -42.68 -19.73
CA GLY A 102 -2.17 -43.51 -19.72
C GLY A 102 -3.23 -43.21 -18.65
N GLN A 103 -3.00 -42.30 -17.70
CA GLN A 103 -4.00 -41.87 -16.71
C GLN A 103 -4.76 -40.61 -17.14
N SER A 104 -5.97 -40.40 -16.59
CA SER A 104 -6.79 -39.21 -16.86
C SER A 104 -6.16 -37.95 -16.26
N LEU A 105 -6.29 -36.83 -16.97
CA LEU A 105 -5.72 -35.53 -16.54
C LEU A 105 -6.25 -35.08 -15.17
N GLY A 106 -7.50 -35.43 -14.84
CA GLY A 106 -8.11 -35.08 -13.55
C GLY A 106 -7.39 -35.67 -12.33
N ILE A 107 -6.82 -36.88 -12.44
CA ILE A 107 -6.09 -37.50 -11.32
C ILE A 107 -4.82 -36.70 -11.00
N TYR A 108 -4.11 -36.24 -12.04
CA TYR A 108 -2.90 -35.44 -11.86
C TYR A 108 -3.21 -34.02 -11.38
N VAL A 109 -4.32 -33.43 -11.82
CA VAL A 109 -4.80 -32.12 -11.35
C VAL A 109 -5.04 -32.16 -9.85
N ASN A 110 -5.75 -33.17 -9.34
CA ASN A 110 -6.01 -33.30 -7.90
C ASN A 110 -4.72 -33.45 -7.09
N LYS A 111 -3.74 -34.22 -7.59
CA LYS A 111 -2.44 -34.37 -6.93
C LYS A 111 -1.66 -33.05 -6.88
N ILE A 112 -1.72 -32.26 -7.95
CA ILE A 112 -1.06 -30.95 -7.98
C ILE A 112 -1.76 -29.97 -7.06
N GLU A 113 -3.10 -29.95 -7.02
CA GLU A 113 -3.85 -29.10 -6.08
C GLU A 113 -3.52 -29.42 -4.62
N ASP A 114 -3.38 -30.70 -4.28
CA ASP A 114 -2.98 -31.15 -2.95
C ASP A 114 -1.54 -30.72 -2.61
N ALA A 115 -0.61 -30.90 -3.56
CA ALA A 115 0.77 -30.41 -3.40
C ALA A 115 0.82 -28.88 -3.22
N LEU A 116 0.04 -28.12 -4.00
CA LEU A 116 -0.06 -26.67 -3.88
C LEU A 116 -0.60 -26.25 -2.52
N TYR A 117 -1.59 -26.97 -1.97
CA TYR A 117 -2.13 -26.68 -0.64
C TYR A 117 -1.05 -26.74 0.44
N HIS A 118 -0.11 -27.67 0.32
CA HIS A 118 1.02 -27.81 1.24
C HIS A 118 2.16 -26.80 0.99
N ILE A 119 2.36 -26.35 -0.25
CA ILE A 119 3.37 -25.37 -0.62
C ILE A 119 2.93 -23.94 -0.24
N ASP A 120 1.80 -23.50 -0.79
CA ASP A 120 1.16 -22.20 -0.52
C ASP A 120 -0.34 -22.31 -0.87
N ASN A 121 -1.18 -22.36 0.15
CA ASN A 121 -2.64 -22.47 0.02
C ASN A 121 -3.32 -21.30 -0.72
N ARG A 122 -2.57 -20.24 -1.06
CA ARG A 122 -3.05 -19.10 -1.84
C ARG A 122 -2.87 -19.31 -3.34
N VAL A 123 -2.02 -20.25 -3.74
CA VAL A 123 -1.81 -20.60 -5.14
C VAL A 123 -3.00 -21.41 -5.63
N LYS A 124 -3.53 -21.00 -6.77
CA LYS A 124 -4.60 -21.67 -7.48
C LYS A 124 -4.13 -22.07 -8.86
N MET A 125 -4.82 -23.02 -9.45
CA MET A 125 -4.51 -23.55 -10.76
C MET A 125 -5.72 -23.39 -11.68
N GLU A 126 -5.47 -23.20 -12.98
CA GLU A 126 -6.47 -23.28 -14.02
C GLU A 126 -5.92 -24.02 -15.24
N ILE A 127 -6.83 -24.61 -16.03
CA ILE A 127 -6.48 -25.33 -17.25
C ILE A 127 -6.91 -24.47 -18.43
N GLU A 128 -5.94 -24.04 -19.24
CA GLU A 128 -6.18 -23.36 -20.51
C GLU A 128 -5.56 -24.19 -21.64
N GLU A 129 -6.35 -24.55 -22.65
CA GLU A 129 -5.87 -25.29 -23.85
C GLU A 129 -5.14 -26.61 -23.51
N GLY A 130 -5.48 -27.24 -22.38
CA GLY A 130 -4.83 -28.47 -21.90
C GLY A 130 -3.47 -28.25 -21.22
N LEU A 131 -3.11 -26.99 -20.93
CA LEU A 131 -1.95 -26.58 -20.16
C LEU A 131 -2.36 -26.01 -18.81
N LEU A 132 -1.57 -26.26 -17.78
CA LEU A 132 -1.81 -25.73 -16.44
C LEU A 132 -1.16 -24.36 -16.29
N ARG A 133 -1.94 -23.43 -15.73
CA ARG A 133 -1.48 -22.11 -15.30
C ARG A 133 -1.70 -21.97 -13.81
N PHE A 134 -0.72 -21.38 -13.14
CA PHE A 134 -0.80 -21.08 -11.71
C PHE A 134 -1.01 -19.58 -11.53
N TYR A 135 -1.90 -19.24 -10.61
CA TYR A 135 -2.19 -17.85 -10.28
C TYR A 135 -2.45 -17.70 -8.79
N ARG A 136 -2.32 -16.47 -8.30
CA ARG A 136 -2.76 -16.08 -6.98
C ARG A 136 -3.75 -14.94 -7.10
N MET A 137 -4.74 -14.93 -6.21
CA MET A 137 -5.63 -13.77 -6.06
C MET A 137 -4.90 -12.71 -5.25
N ASP A 138 -4.53 -11.61 -5.89
CA ASP A 138 -3.89 -10.48 -5.22
C ASP A 138 -4.89 -9.34 -5.02
N GLU A 139 -4.75 -8.64 -3.90
CA GLU A 139 -5.57 -7.46 -3.60
C GLU A 139 -4.89 -6.22 -4.15
N GLN A 140 -5.34 -5.78 -5.32
CA GLN A 140 -4.84 -4.55 -5.91
C GLN A 140 -5.74 -3.37 -5.54
N TYR A 141 -5.14 -2.25 -5.15
CA TYR A 141 -5.90 -1.02 -4.93
C TYR A 141 -6.49 -0.52 -6.25
N ARG A 142 -7.78 -0.17 -6.26
CA ARG A 142 -8.45 0.40 -7.44
C ARG A 142 -7.87 1.73 -7.87
N LEU A 143 -7.33 2.50 -6.92
CA LEU A 143 -6.68 3.77 -7.17
C LEU A 143 -5.17 3.64 -7.15
N ASN A 144 -4.53 4.38 -8.05
CA ASN A 144 -3.08 4.41 -8.16
C ASN A 144 -2.43 4.85 -6.83
N LYS A 145 -1.34 4.15 -6.46
CA LYS A 145 -0.51 4.45 -5.27
C LYS A 145 -0.10 5.92 -5.17
N TYR A 146 0.15 6.59 -6.29
CA TYR A 146 0.59 7.99 -6.31
C TYR A 146 -0.52 8.99 -5.99
N LEU A 147 -1.79 8.62 -6.17
CA LEU A 147 -2.92 9.45 -5.78
C LEU A 147 -3.31 9.17 -4.32
N ARG A 148 -3.43 7.90 -3.94
CA ARG A 148 -3.92 7.53 -2.60
C ARG A 148 -2.95 7.84 -1.47
N LYS A 149 -1.64 7.65 -1.66
CA LYS A 149 -0.62 7.81 -0.61
C LYS A 149 -0.50 9.25 -0.11
N PRO A 150 -0.39 10.26 -0.98
CA PRO A 150 -0.24 11.65 -0.55
C PRO A 150 -1.52 12.25 0.03
N ILE A 151 -2.70 11.70 -0.24
CA ILE A 151 -3.96 12.27 0.24
C ILE A 151 -4.22 11.88 1.70
N LEU A 152 -4.34 10.59 2.03
CA LEU A 152 -4.74 10.14 3.37
C LEU A 152 -4.11 8.82 3.84
N GLN A 153 -3.24 8.18 3.06
CA GLN A 153 -2.70 6.85 3.42
C GLN A 153 -1.27 6.85 3.99
N CYS A 154 -0.49 7.91 3.84
CA CYS A 154 0.87 7.96 4.38
C CYS A 154 1.19 9.36 4.93
N PRO A 155 1.41 9.54 6.25
CA PRO A 155 1.73 10.84 6.85
C PRO A 155 2.96 11.52 6.25
N ILE A 156 3.94 10.73 5.80
CA ILE A 156 5.15 11.24 5.14
C ILE A 156 4.78 11.79 3.76
N CYS A 157 4.01 11.03 2.96
CA CYS A 157 3.57 11.46 1.63
C CYS A 157 2.58 12.64 1.70
N MET A 158 1.81 12.72 2.78
CA MET A 158 0.85 13.79 3.04
C MET A 158 1.48 15.16 3.11
N ALA A 159 2.76 15.27 3.47
CA ALA A 159 3.49 16.54 3.44
C ALA A 159 3.34 17.24 2.07
N SER A 160 3.49 16.52 0.97
CA SER A 160 3.41 17.12 -0.38
C SER A 160 2.04 17.75 -0.70
N VAL A 161 0.94 17.10 -0.33
CA VAL A 161 -0.42 17.56 -0.63
C VAL A 161 -0.89 18.59 0.38
N TRP A 162 -0.73 18.32 1.67
CA TRP A 162 -1.24 19.16 2.73
C TRP A 162 -0.37 20.38 3.01
N SER A 163 0.90 20.39 2.60
CA SER A 163 1.68 21.63 2.55
C SER A 163 1.12 22.62 1.53
N ILE A 164 0.39 22.22 0.49
CA ILE A 164 -0.22 23.19 -0.45
C ILE A 164 -1.20 24.14 0.26
N PRO A 165 -2.28 23.66 0.91
CA PRO A 165 -3.20 24.54 1.62
C PRO A 165 -2.59 25.13 2.89
N SER A 166 -1.69 24.41 3.58
CA SER A 166 -1.15 24.90 4.85
C SER A 166 0.01 25.87 4.68
N TYR A 167 0.83 25.76 3.61
CA TYR A 167 2.01 26.60 3.28
C TYR A 167 1.82 27.49 2.07
N TRP A 168 1.60 26.88 0.91
CA TRP A 168 1.72 27.59 -0.35
C TRP A 168 0.64 28.64 -0.52
N ILE A 169 -0.62 28.31 -0.17
CA ILE A 169 -1.72 29.27 -0.29
C ILE A 169 -1.46 30.54 0.56
N PRO A 170 -1.15 30.45 1.87
CA PRO A 170 -0.82 31.62 2.67
C PRO A 170 0.40 32.41 2.17
N ILE A 171 1.47 31.72 1.76
CA ILE A 171 2.71 32.37 1.33
C ILE A 171 2.53 33.07 -0.02
N ILE A 172 1.87 32.43 -0.97
CA ILE A 172 1.56 33.01 -2.29
C ILE A 172 0.61 34.19 -2.13
N TYR A 173 -0.41 34.06 -1.28
CA TYR A 173 -1.35 35.15 -1.00
C TYR A 173 -0.63 36.39 -0.43
N LYS A 174 0.34 36.19 0.47
CA LYS A 174 1.07 37.28 1.11
C LYS A 174 2.22 37.85 0.28
N SER A 175 2.94 37.00 -0.45
CA SER A 175 4.26 37.33 -1.03
C SER A 175 4.29 37.25 -2.56
N GLY A 176 3.16 36.91 -3.18
CA GLY A 176 3.08 36.62 -4.62
C GLY A 176 3.67 35.26 -4.98
N PHE A 177 3.76 34.95 -6.26
CA PHE A 177 4.39 33.72 -6.75
C PHE A 177 5.74 34.05 -7.39
N ASN A 178 6.82 33.47 -6.88
CA ASN A 178 8.16 33.60 -7.44
C ASN A 178 8.97 32.29 -7.29
N MET A 179 10.14 32.24 -7.93
CA MET A 179 11.01 31.05 -7.90
C MET A 179 11.57 30.75 -6.51
N GLU A 180 11.81 31.76 -5.68
CA GLU A 180 12.32 31.58 -4.31
C GLU A 180 11.29 30.87 -3.42
N ILE A 181 10.02 31.25 -3.53
CA ILE A 181 8.89 30.59 -2.87
C ILE A 181 8.78 29.15 -3.35
N LEU A 182 9.09 28.88 -4.62
CA LEU A 182 9.12 27.51 -5.13
C LEU A 182 10.15 26.64 -4.41
N TYR A 183 11.38 27.13 -4.26
CA TYR A 183 12.45 26.43 -3.54
C TYR A 183 12.15 26.31 -2.05
N LEU A 184 11.67 27.38 -1.40
CA LEU A 184 11.31 27.36 0.01
C LEU A 184 10.17 26.38 0.30
N GLY A 185 9.20 26.27 -0.59
CA GLY A 185 8.11 25.30 -0.45
C GLY A 185 8.55 23.86 -0.66
N ALA A 186 9.49 23.59 -1.57
CA ALA A 186 10.10 22.26 -1.69
C ALA A 186 10.86 21.88 -0.41
N ILE A 187 11.66 22.80 0.14
CA ILE A 187 12.37 22.60 1.41
C ILE A 187 11.36 22.37 2.54
N ASN A 188 10.28 23.16 2.62
CA ASN A 188 9.24 22.99 3.62
C ASN A 188 8.60 21.60 3.54
N ILE A 189 8.24 21.12 2.34
CA ILE A 189 7.68 19.77 2.14
C ILE A 189 8.66 18.70 2.65
N CYS A 190 9.95 18.83 2.34
CA CYS A 190 10.97 17.88 2.82
C CYS A 190 11.08 17.87 4.34
N VAL A 191 11.14 19.05 4.97
CA VAL A 191 11.25 19.16 6.43
C VAL A 191 9.99 18.59 7.12
N VAL A 192 8.79 18.93 6.63
CA VAL A 192 7.53 18.40 7.15
C VAL A 192 7.45 16.88 6.97
N ALA A 193 7.90 16.35 5.83
CA ALA A 193 7.97 14.90 5.61
C ALA A 193 8.88 14.21 6.62
N CYS A 194 10.05 14.79 6.92
CA CYS A 194 10.98 14.29 7.94
C CYS A 194 10.35 14.33 9.34
N VAL A 195 9.72 15.44 9.73
CA VAL A 195 9.06 15.57 11.03
C VAL A 195 7.91 14.56 11.17
N ASN A 196 7.07 14.40 10.13
CA ASN A 196 6.02 13.39 10.12
C ASN A 196 6.58 11.97 10.20
N ALA A 197 7.72 11.69 9.55
CA ALA A 197 8.39 10.40 9.66
C ALA A 197 8.83 10.10 11.10
N LEU A 198 9.43 11.08 11.78
CA LEU A 198 9.86 10.96 13.17
C LEU A 198 8.68 10.73 14.12
N ILE A 199 7.60 11.52 13.97
CA ILE A 199 6.37 11.36 14.76
C ILE A 199 5.79 9.95 14.54
N TRP A 200 5.73 9.50 13.29
CA TRP A 200 5.17 8.20 12.95
C TRP A 200 6.00 7.03 13.49
N MET A 201 7.34 7.11 13.40
CA MET A 201 8.24 6.12 13.98
C MET A 201 8.06 6.01 15.49
N LYS A 202 7.95 7.15 16.20
CA LYS A 202 7.67 7.19 17.64
C LYS A 202 6.30 6.60 17.97
N PHE A 203 5.25 6.96 17.23
CA PHE A 203 3.91 6.43 17.42
C PHE A 203 3.85 4.90 17.29
N LYS A 204 4.47 4.35 16.22
CA LYS A 204 4.56 2.89 16.03
C LYS A 204 5.35 2.20 17.13
N SER A 205 6.42 2.83 17.63
CA SER A 205 7.19 2.29 18.75
C SER A 205 6.35 2.18 20.02
N MET A 206 5.51 3.19 20.31
CA MET A 206 4.63 3.19 21.48
C MET A 206 3.50 2.17 21.37
N GLN A 207 2.92 1.98 20.17
CA GLN A 207 1.91 0.93 19.97
C GLN A 207 2.46 -0.48 20.20
N LYS A 208 3.72 -0.73 19.82
CA LYS A 208 4.39 -2.03 20.06
C LYS A 208 4.70 -2.32 21.53
N SER A 209 4.83 -1.30 22.38
CA SER A 209 5.06 -1.49 23.82
C SER A 209 3.79 -1.67 24.64
N LEU A 210 2.62 -1.46 24.02
CA LEU A 210 1.30 -1.61 24.64
C LEU A 210 0.60 -2.93 24.25
N LEU A 211 1.23 -3.72 23.38
CA LEU A 211 0.81 -5.06 22.95
C LEU A 211 1.82 -6.08 23.49
#